data_AF-A0A1N7MCN8-F1
#
_entry.id   AF-A0A1N7MCN8-F1
#
_cell.length_a   1.000
_cell.length_b   1.000
_cell.length_c   1.000
_cell.angle_alpha   90.00
_cell.angle_beta   90.00
_cell.angle_gamma   90.00
#
_symmetry.space_group_name_H-M   'P 1'
#
loop_
_entity.id
_entity.type
_entity.pdbx_description
1 polymer ?
#
loop_
_entity_poly.entity_id
_entity_poly.type
_entity_poly.pdbx_seq_one_letter_code
_entity_poly.pdbx_strand_id
1 'polypeptide(L)'
;MTLRAMLRLWWLWLAIAAALGGALAWGHYTRLRADLAATRADLAAAQGRVAAYAEAAEIRRRSDETQARLREEAAALDHQLEQMEGGDAPLSDYLRTAAGRLWR
;
A
#
# COMPACT_ATOMS: atom_id res chain seq x y z
N MET A 1 70.13 -5.23 -25.61
CA MET A 1 69.08 -4.67 -24.72
C MET A 1 69.59 -4.71 -23.29
N THR A 2 69.64 -3.58 -22.58
CA THR A 2 70.24 -3.49 -21.23
C THR A 2 69.24 -3.97 -20.17
N LEU A 3 69.71 -4.69 -19.15
CA LEU A 3 68.91 -5.25 -18.05
C LEU A 3 67.97 -4.22 -17.39
N ARG A 4 68.41 -2.95 -17.32
CA ARG A 4 67.61 -1.81 -16.83
C ARG A 4 66.37 -1.50 -17.67
N ALA A 5 66.42 -1.70 -18.99
CA ALA A 5 65.27 -1.47 -19.87
C ALA A 5 64.20 -2.56 -19.69
N MET A 6 64.61 -3.82 -19.52
CA MET A 6 63.70 -4.92 -19.19
C MET A 6 63.02 -4.72 -17.83
N LEU A 7 63.78 -4.29 -16.82
CA LEU A 7 63.23 -4.05 -15.48
C LEU A 7 62.18 -2.92 -15.50
N ARG A 8 62.44 -1.82 -16.21
CA ARG A 8 61.48 -0.71 -16.35
C ARG A 8 60.20 -1.12 -17.07
N LEU A 9 60.31 -1.91 -18.13
CA LEU A 9 59.16 -2.42 -18.86
C LEU A 9 58.30 -3.32 -17.96
N TRP A 10 58.93 -4.17 -17.13
CA TRP A 10 58.22 -5.04 -16.21
C TRP A 10 57.46 -4.27 -15.12
N TRP A 11 58.07 -3.21 -14.56
CA TRP A 11 57.39 -2.31 -13.61
C TRP A 11 56.21 -1.56 -14.23
N LEU A 12 56.33 -1.14 -15.50
CA LEU A 12 55.21 -0.53 -16.23
C LEU A 12 54.03 -1.49 -16.37
N TRP A 13 54.30 -2.75 -16.76
CA TRP A 13 53.24 -3.77 -16.85
C TRP A 13 52.57 -4.05 -15.50
N LEU A 14 53.34 -4.11 -14.41
CA LEU A 14 52.78 -4.26 -13.07
C LEU A 14 51.90 -3.07 -12.66
N ALA A 15 52.34 -1.84 -12.94
CA ALA A 15 51.56 -0.65 -12.64
C ALA A 15 50.24 -0.62 -13.43
N ILE A 16 50.27 -1.01 -14.70
CA ILE A 16 49.07 -1.12 -15.54
C ILE A 16 48.13 -2.20 -15.00
N ALA A 17 48.65 -3.37 -14.65
CA ALA A 17 47.84 -4.46 -14.09
C ALA A 17 47.17 -4.05 -12.77
N ALA A 18 47.90 -3.35 -11.88
CA ALA A 18 47.36 -2.83 -10.64
C ALA A 18 46.28 -1.76 -10.87
N ALA A 19 46.50 -0.84 -11.81
CA ALA A 19 45.52 0.18 -12.16
C ALA A 19 44.23 -0.42 -12.74
N LEU A 20 44.36 -1.40 -13.65
CA LEU A 20 43.22 -2.10 -14.22
C LEU A 20 42.46 -2.91 -13.16
N GLY A 21 43.18 -3.63 -12.29
CA GLY A 21 42.57 -4.35 -11.18
C GLY A 21 41.81 -3.42 -10.23
N GLY A 22 42.40 -2.28 -9.89
CA GLY A 22 41.75 -1.26 -9.05
C GLY A 22 40.51 -0.67 -9.70
N ALA A 23 40.56 -0.35 -11.00
CA ALA A 23 39.41 0.18 -11.73
C ALA A 23 38.25 -0.82 -11.81
N LEU A 24 38.55 -2.10 -12.06
CA LEU A 24 37.55 -3.17 -12.08
C LEU A 24 36.94 -3.39 -10.69
N ALA A 25 37.76 -3.48 -9.65
CA ALA A 25 37.30 -3.63 -8.27
C ALA A 25 36.41 -2.47 -7.84
N TRP A 26 36.78 -1.24 -8.20
CA TRP A 26 35.97 -0.04 -7.94
C TRP A 26 34.63 -0.08 -8.70
N GLY A 27 34.65 -0.47 -9.97
CA GLY A 27 33.44 -0.65 -10.77
C GLY A 27 32.48 -1.68 -10.16
N HIS A 28 33.00 -2.81 -9.68
CA HIS A 28 32.19 -3.81 -8.96
C HIS A 28 31.66 -3.28 -7.64
N TYR A 29 32.49 -2.61 -6.84
CA TYR A 29 32.08 -2.04 -5.56
C TYR A 29 30.96 -1.00 -5.71
N THR A 30 31.08 -0.11 -6.69
CA THR A 30 30.05 0.91 -6.96
C THR A 30 28.73 0.32 -7.42
N ARG A 31 28.76 -0.71 -8.30
CA ARG A 31 27.57 -1.46 -8.71
C ARG A 31 26.89 -2.16 -7.53
N LEU A 32 27.64 -2.92 -6.74
CA LEU A 32 27.11 -3.60 -5.55
C LEU A 32 26.47 -2.62 -4.57
N ARG A 33 27.07 -1.43 -4.39
CA ARG A 33 26.50 -0.40 -3.54
C ARG A 33 25.19 0.16 -4.11
N ALA A 34 25.11 0.36 -5.42
CA ALA A 34 23.89 0.82 -6.09
C ALA A 34 22.77 -0.23 -6.00
N ASP A 35 23.07 -1.50 -6.24
CA ASP A 35 22.10 -2.61 -6.14
C ASP A 35 21.59 -2.77 -4.70
N LEU A 36 22.47 -2.64 -3.71
CA LEU A 36 22.11 -2.67 -2.30
C LEU A 36 21.23 -1.47 -1.91
N ALA A 37 21.47 -0.29 -2.47
CA ALA A 37 20.61 0.86 -2.25
C ALA A 37 19.22 0.67 -2.89
N ALA A 38 19.16 0.15 -4.12
CA ALA A 38 17.92 -0.13 -4.83
C ALA A 38 17.07 -1.18 -4.09
N THR A 39 17.66 -2.31 -3.70
CA THR A 39 16.96 -3.37 -2.94
C THR A 39 16.44 -2.90 -1.58
N ARG A 40 17.17 -2.02 -0.89
CA ARG A 40 16.69 -1.39 0.35
C ARG A 40 15.50 -0.47 0.10
N ALA A 41 15.52 0.30 -0.99
CA ALA A 41 14.40 1.15 -1.38
C ALA A 41 13.16 0.31 -1.73
N ASP A 42 13.33 -0.78 -2.48
CA ASP A 42 12.26 -1.71 -2.83
C ASP A 42 11.66 -2.37 -1.59
N LEU A 43 12.51 -2.79 -0.64
CA LEU A 43 12.07 -3.34 0.64
C LEU A 43 11.24 -2.32 1.43
N ALA A 44 11.72 -1.09 1.56
CA ALA A 44 10.99 -0.03 2.25
C ALA A 44 9.64 0.27 1.58
N ALA A 45 9.60 0.31 0.25
CA ALA A 45 8.38 0.50 -0.51
C ALA A 45 7.39 -0.67 -0.32
N ALA A 46 7.88 -1.92 -0.34
CA ALA A 46 7.06 -3.10 -0.09
C ALA A 46 6.50 -3.11 1.34
N GLN A 47 7.32 -2.79 2.34
CA GLN A 47 6.89 -2.66 3.73
C GLN A 47 5.82 -1.57 3.88
N GLY A 48 6.01 -0.42 3.24
CA GLY A 48 5.01 0.64 3.20
C GLY A 48 3.67 0.18 2.59
N ARG A 49 3.69 -0.57 1.49
CA ARG A 49 2.47 -1.15 0.90
C ARG A 49 1.79 -2.13 1.85
N VAL A 50 2.53 -3.02 2.50
CA VAL A 50 1.97 -3.98 3.47
C VAL A 50 1.31 -3.25 4.64
N ALA A 51 1.94 -2.21 5.19
CA ALA A 51 1.36 -1.40 6.26
C ALA A 51 0.06 -0.72 5.81
N ALA A 52 0.03 -0.13 4.61
CA ALA A 52 -1.17 0.49 4.05
C ALA A 52 -2.31 -0.53 3.84
N TYR A 53 -2.00 -1.74 3.37
CA TYR A 53 -3.01 -2.81 3.24
C TYR A 53 -3.54 -3.28 4.60
N ALA A 54 -2.68 -3.38 5.62
CA ALA A 54 -3.09 -3.74 6.97
C ALA A 54 -4.04 -2.69 7.56
N GLU A 55 -3.73 -1.40 7.39
CA GLU A 55 -4.59 -0.30 7.82
C GLU A 55 -5.94 -0.31 7.08
N ALA A 56 -5.92 -0.48 5.75
CA ALA A 56 -7.15 -0.56 4.95
C ALA A 56 -8.03 -1.76 5.34
N ALA A 57 -7.42 -2.92 5.65
CA ALA A 57 -8.13 -4.09 6.12
C ALA A 57 -8.82 -3.85 7.47
N GLU A 58 -8.13 -3.18 8.39
CA GLU A 58 -8.67 -2.83 9.70
C GLU A 58 -9.81 -1.80 9.60
N ILE A 59 -9.69 -0.79 8.74
CA ILE A 59 -10.77 0.16 8.46
C ILE A 59 -11.99 -0.59 7.90
N ARG A 60 -11.78 -1.50 6.95
CA ARG A 60 -12.85 -2.30 6.35
C ARG A 60 -13.55 -3.15 7.41
N ARG A 61 -12.80 -3.85 8.27
CA ARG A 61 -13.36 -4.63 9.38
C ARG A 61 -14.28 -3.80 10.27
N ARG A 62 -13.83 -2.61 10.70
CA ARG A 62 -14.67 -1.71 11.52
C ARG A 62 -15.90 -1.21 10.78
N SER A 63 -15.78 -0.92 9.49
CA SER A 63 -16.91 -0.52 8.65
C SER A 63 -17.93 -1.66 8.56
N ASP A 64 -17.47 -2.90 8.35
CA ASP A 64 -18.35 -4.07 8.25
C ASP A 64 -19.07 -4.33 9.58
N GLU A 65 -18.37 -4.22 10.71
CA GLU A 65 -18.97 -4.29 12.05
C GLU A 65 -20.02 -3.20 12.29
N THR A 66 -19.74 -1.97 11.86
CA THR A 66 -20.67 -0.85 12.00
C THR A 66 -21.92 -1.09 11.15
N GLN A 67 -21.76 -1.55 9.91
CA GLN A 67 -22.88 -1.87 9.03
C GLN A 67 -23.71 -3.04 9.56
N ALA A 68 -23.08 -4.05 10.16
CA ALA A 68 -23.80 -5.16 10.78
C ALA A 68 -24.71 -4.65 11.91
N ARG A 69 -24.18 -3.81 12.81
CA ARG A 69 -24.97 -3.19 13.89
C ARG A 69 -26.13 -2.35 13.37
N LEU A 70 -25.88 -1.51 12.37
CA LEU A 70 -26.95 -0.68 11.77
C LEU A 70 -28.05 -1.53 11.13
N ARG A 71 -27.72 -2.66 10.51
CA ARG A 71 -28.72 -3.59 9.97
C ARG A 71 -29.54 -4.24 11.07
N GLU A 72 -28.91 -4.63 12.17
CA GLU A 72 -29.60 -5.20 13.34
C GLU A 72 -30.54 -4.16 13.99
N GLU A 73 -30.06 -2.94 14.19
CA GLU A 73 -30.85 -1.83 14.74
C GLU A 73 -32.03 -1.47 13.83
N ALA A 74 -31.83 -1.41 12.51
CA ALA A 74 -32.89 -1.16 11.55
C ALA A 74 -33.94 -2.28 11.56
N ALA A 75 -33.52 -3.55 11.58
CA ALA A 75 -34.43 -4.68 11.66
C ALA A 75 -35.24 -4.68 12.97
N ALA A 76 -34.62 -4.31 14.10
CA ALA A 76 -35.30 -4.17 15.37
C ALA A 76 -36.32 -3.01 15.35
N LEU A 77 -35.98 -1.89 14.71
CA LEU A 77 -36.88 -0.75 14.54
C LEU A 77 -38.08 -1.10 13.64
N ASP A 78 -37.85 -1.76 12.51
CA ASP A 78 -38.92 -2.21 11.61
C ASP A 78 -39.91 -3.10 12.37
N HIS A 79 -39.41 -4.07 13.12
CA HIS A 79 -40.25 -4.95 13.93
C HIS A 79 -41.00 -4.20 15.04
N GLN A 80 -40.40 -3.17 15.66
CA GLN A 80 -41.11 -2.31 16.61
C GLN A 80 -42.24 -1.53 15.93
N LEU A 81 -42.01 -1.00 14.73
CA LEU A 81 -43.01 -0.24 13.98
C LEU A 81 -44.17 -1.13 13.52
N GLU A 82 -43.89 -2.37 13.11
CA GLU A 82 -44.92 -3.37 12.79
C GLU A 82 -45.81 -3.71 13.99
N GLN A 83 -45.23 -3.76 15.20
CA GLN A 83 -45.95 -4.09 16.42
C GLN A 83 -46.69 -2.90 17.06
N MET A 84 -46.41 -1.67 16.63
CA MET A 84 -47.12 -0.48 17.11
C MET A 84 -48.54 -0.44 16.53
N GLU A 85 -49.51 -0.09 17.38
CA GLU A 85 -50.92 0.02 17.01
C GLU A 85 -51.08 1.03 15.85
N GLY A 86 -51.54 0.54 14.69
CA GLY A 86 -51.69 1.35 13.47
C GLY A 86 -50.57 1.20 12.43
N GLY A 87 -49.55 0.36 12.64
CA GLY A 87 -48.48 0.12 11.67
C GLY A 87 -48.97 -0.41 10.31
N ASP A 88 -49.98 -1.29 10.33
CA ASP A 88 -50.69 -1.80 9.14
C ASP A 88 -52.01 -1.06 8.85
N ALA A 89 -52.34 -0.04 9.64
CA ALA A 89 -53.56 0.73 9.36
C ALA A 89 -53.33 1.57 8.10
N PRO A 90 -54.25 1.52 7.11
CA PRO A 90 -54.11 2.34 5.91
C PRO A 90 -53.99 3.82 6.31
N LEU A 91 -53.04 4.55 5.70
CA LEU A 91 -52.92 5.99 5.90
C LEU A 91 -54.30 6.63 5.76
N SER A 92 -54.72 7.38 6.78
CA SER A 92 -56.00 8.10 6.77
C SER A 92 -56.08 8.99 5.52
N ASP A 93 -57.28 9.16 4.98
CA ASP A 93 -57.48 9.93 3.74
C ASP A 93 -56.92 11.35 3.82
N TYR A 94 -56.92 11.93 5.03
CA TYR A 94 -56.31 13.22 5.33
C TYR A 94 -54.78 13.19 5.15
N LEU A 95 -54.10 12.20 5.73
CA LEU A 95 -52.65 12.04 5.62
C LEU A 95 -52.22 11.66 4.19
N ARG A 96 -53.03 10.83 3.51
CA ARG A 96 -52.80 10.44 2.11
C ARG A 96 -52.85 11.65 1.17
N THR A 97 -53.82 12.55 1.38
CA THR A 97 -53.95 13.78 0.60
C THR A 97 -52.80 14.76 0.87
N ALA A 98 -52.38 14.88 2.13
CA ALA A 98 -51.24 15.72 2.50
C ALA A 98 -49.92 15.20 1.91
N ALA A 99 -49.65 13.89 2.00
CA ALA A 99 -48.46 13.26 1.41
C ALA A 99 -48.43 13.42 -0.12
N GLY A 100 -49.58 13.28 -0.80
CA GLY A 100 -49.69 13.48 -2.25
C GLY A 100 -49.46 14.93 -2.72
N ARG A 101 -49.61 15.92 -1.83
CA ARG A 101 -49.25 17.32 -2.10
C ARG A 101 -47.78 17.62 -1.83
N LEU A 102 -47.11 16.86 -0.96
CA LEU A 102 -45.72 17.09 -0.58
C LEU A 102 -44.73 16.50 -1.59
N TRP A 103 -45.10 15.40 -2.26
CA TRP A 103 -44.27 14.70 -3.25
C TRP A 103 -44.58 15.06 -4.71
N ARG A 104 -45.42 16.08 -4.95
CA ARG A 104 -45.61 16.71 -6.26
C ARG A 104 -44.94 18.06 -6.28
#